data_AF-A0A2Z6D3U5-F1
#
_entry.id   AF-A0A2Z6D3U5-F1
#
_cell.length_a   1.000
_cell.length_b   1.000
_cell.length_c   1.000
_cell.angle_alpha   90.00
_cell.angle_beta   90.00
_cell.angle_gamma   90.00
#
_symmetry.space_group_name_H-M   'P 1'
#
loop_
_entity.id
_entity.type
_entity.pdbx_description
1 polymer ?
#
loop_
_entity_poly.entity_id
_entity_poly.type
_entity_poly.pdbx_seq_one_letter_code
_entity_poly.pdbx_strand_id
1 'polypeptide(L)' 'MQQSLSNEQIADNLHVSSGSIRGYANSLNLKLGAQNRAHAVFRAICLGYINYKSLFTEIPGDENLEAV' A
#
# COMPACT_ATOMS: atom_id res chain seq x y z
N MET A 1 -0.19 -10.90 6.00
CA MET A 1 0.69 -10.02 5.19
C MET A 1 -0.19 -9.26 4.22
N GLN A 2 -0.27 -7.94 4.32
CA GLN A 2 -1.09 -7.12 3.41
C GLN A 2 -0.63 -7.33 1.97
N GLN A 3 -1.54 -7.73 1.08
CA GLN A 3 -1.20 -8.15 -0.27
C GLN A 3 -0.76 -6.93 -1.10
N SER A 4 0.44 -6.99 -1.67
CA SER A 4 0.90 -5.93 -2.59
C SER A 4 0.15 -6.07 -3.91
N LEU A 5 -0.78 -5.17 -4.18
CA LEU A 5 -1.49 -5.14 -5.45
C LEU A 5 -0.56 -4.73 -6.59
N SER A 6 -0.68 -5.43 -7.73
CA SER A 6 -0.02 -5.05 -8.97
C SER A 6 -0.62 -3.76 -9.53
N ASN A 7 0.08 -3.08 -10.45
CA ASN A 7 -0.46 -1.87 -11.07
C ASN A 7 -1.73 -2.16 -11.87
N GLU A 8 -1.86 -3.36 -12.42
CA GLU A 8 -3.04 -3.86 -13.15
C GLU A 8 -4.22 -4.01 -12.18
N GLN A 9 -4.01 -4.66 -11.03
CA GLN A 9 -5.07 -4.81 -10.02
C GLN A 9 -5.52 -3.45 -9.46
N ILE A 10 -4.59 -2.53 -9.24
CA ILE A 10 -4.91 -1.17 -8.79
C ILE A 10 -5.68 -0.41 -9.88
N ALA A 11 -5.27 -0.56 -11.14
CA ALA A 11 -5.91 0.06 -12.29
C ALA A 11 -7.36 -0.42 -12.45
N ASP A 12 -7.58 -1.73 -12.33
CA ASP A 12 -8.91 -2.34 -12.38
C ASP A 12 -9.80 -1.83 -11.25
N ASN A 13 -9.29 -1.80 -10.02
CA ASN A 13 -10.03 -1.33 -8.84
C ASN A 13 -10.39 0.17 -8.91
N LEU A 14 -9.55 0.98 -9.56
CA LEU A 14 -9.75 2.43 -9.68
C LEU A 14 -10.39 2.83 -11.03
N HIS A 15 -10.68 1.87 -11.91
CA HIS A 15 -11.18 2.09 -13.27
C HIS A 15 -10.33 3.08 -14.08
N VAL A 16 -9.02 2.99 -13.97
CA VAL A 16 -8.04 3.77 -14.75
C VAL A 16 -7.10 2.86 -15.52
N SER A 17 -6.30 3.41 -16.44
CA SER A 17 -5.29 2.59 -17.13
C SER A 17 -4.11 2.24 -16.21
N SER A 18 -3.47 1.09 -16.44
CA SER A 18 -2.22 0.72 -15.75
C SER A 18 -1.09 1.73 -16.02
N GLY A 19 -1.10 2.39 -17.19
CA GLY A 19 -0.22 3.51 -17.51
C GLY A 19 -0.44 4.72 -16.59
N SER A 20 -1.70 5.03 -16.26
CA SER A 20 -2.06 6.08 -15.30
C SER A 20 -1.53 5.76 -13.91
N ILE A 21 -1.67 4.51 -13.44
CA ILE A 21 -1.11 4.06 -12.15
C ILE A 21 0.41 4.22 -12.12
N ARG A 22 1.10 3.86 -13.21
CA ARG A 22 2.55 4.08 -13.33
C ARG A 22 2.90 5.57 -13.26
N GLY A 23 2.13 6.43 -13.93
CA GLY A 23 2.28 7.88 -13.86
C GLY A 23 2.10 8.43 -12.44
N TYR A 24 1.06 7.97 -11.72
CA TYR A 24 0.82 8.35 -10.33
C TYR A 24 1.93 7.88 -9.39
N ALA A 25 2.40 6.64 -9.54
CA ALA A 25 3.52 6.12 -8.75
C ALA A 25 4.81 6.92 -8.98
N ASN A 26 5.10 7.30 -10.23
CA ASN A 26 6.24 8.16 -10.54
C ASN A 26 6.08 9.56 -9.91
N SER A 27 4.88 10.15 -10.00
CA SER A 27 4.59 11.44 -9.37
C SER A 27 4.76 11.37 -7.85
N LEU A 28 4.32 10.28 -7.21
CA LEU A 28 4.51 10.04 -5.78
C LEU A 28 6.00 9.94 -5.43
N ASN A 29 6.80 9.20 -6.20
CA ASN A 29 8.24 9.12 -5.99
C ASN A 29 8.88 10.52 -6.02
N LEU A 30 8.54 11.35 -7.01
CA LEU A 30 9.06 12.71 -7.12
C LEU A 30 8.63 13.59 -5.94
N LYS A 31 7.34 13.61 -5.62
CA LYS A 31 6.78 14.45 -4.53
C LYS A 31 7.30 14.04 -3.16
N LEU A 32 7.48 12.75 -2.95
CA LEU A 32 8.00 12.18 -1.71
C LEU A 32 9.53 12.08 -1.71
N GLY A 33 10.23 12.55 -2.76
CA GLY A 33 11.69 12.43 -2.89
C GLY A 33 12.21 11.01 -2.71
N ALA A 34 11.48 10.01 -3.21
CA ALA A 34 11.77 8.59 -3.05
C ALA A 34 12.33 7.98 -4.33
N GLN A 35 13.19 6.97 -4.16
CA GLN A 35 13.88 6.30 -5.27
C GLN A 35 13.11 5.12 -5.86
N ASN A 36 12.18 4.56 -5.08
CA ASN A 36 11.36 3.42 -5.47
C ASN A 36 10.08 3.37 -4.63
N ARG A 37 9.17 2.46 -4.98
CA ARG A 37 7.87 2.31 -4.32
C ARG A 37 7.98 2.05 -2.82
N ALA A 38 8.91 1.21 -2.38
CA ALA A 38 9.09 0.91 -0.96
C ALA A 38 9.56 2.13 -0.17
N HIS A 39 10.52 2.88 -0.72
CA HIS A 39 10.99 4.13 -0.13
C HIS A 39 9.87 5.19 -0.11
N ALA A 40 9.01 5.25 -1.13
CA ALA A 40 7.85 6.14 -1.15
C ALA A 40 6.85 5.81 -0.04
N VAL A 41 6.54 4.52 0.16
CA VAL A 41 5.68 4.07 1.27
C VAL A 41 6.29 4.44 2.63
N PHE A 42 7.58 4.18 2.83
CA PHE A 42 8.28 4.56 4.06
C PHE A 42 8.21 6.06 4.33
N ARG A 43 8.52 6.89 3.32
CA ARG A 43 8.42 8.36 3.42
C ARG A 43 7.00 8.83 3.72
N ALA A 44 6.00 8.23 3.08
CA ALA A 44 4.60 8.56 3.33
C ALA A 44 4.16 8.20 4.75
N ILE A 45 4.69 7.12 5.35
CA ILE A 45 4.48 6.79 6.77
C ILE A 45 5.15 7.84 7.67
N CYS A 46 6.42 8.17 7.43
CA CYS A 46 7.15 9.17 8.22
C CYS A 46 6.49 10.56 8.18
N LEU A 47 5.86 10.90 7.07
CA LEU A 47 5.14 12.17 6.88
C LEU A 47 3.69 12.13 7.39
N GLY A 48 3.18 10.97 7.84
CA GLY A 48 1.83 10.82 8.37
C GLY A 48 0.72 10.68 7.33
N TYR A 49 1.04 10.51 6.04
CA TYR A 49 0.04 10.26 4.99
C TYR A 49 -0.53 8.83 5.02
N ILE A 50 0.27 7.88 5.53
CA ILE A 50 -0.13 6.49 5.73
C ILE A 50 -0.05 6.19 7.22
N ASN A 51 -1.17 5.74 7.79
CA ASN A 51 -1.17 5.22 9.15
C ASN A 51 -0.51 3.84 9.16
N TYR A 52 0.66 3.69 9.76
CA TYR A 52 1.33 2.40 9.81
C TYR A 52 0.50 1.31 10.51
N LYS A 53 -0.41 1.67 11.43
CA LYS A 53 -1.28 0.69 12.09
C LYS A 53 -2.24 0.02 11.12
N SER A 54 -2.66 0.71 10.05
CA SER A 54 -3.54 0.13 9.02
C SER A 54 -2.84 -0.89 8.13
N LEU A 55 -1.50 -1.01 8.21
CA LEU A 55 -0.74 -2.04 7.48
C LEU A 55 -0.80 -3.41 8.17
N PHE A 56 -1.23 -3.46 9.43
CA PHE A 56 -1.23 -4.67 10.27
C PHE A 56 -2.64 -5.13 10.68
N THR A 57 -3.71 -4.45 10.23
CA THR A 57 -5.08 -4.67 10.74
C THR A 57 -5.85 -5.80 10.04
N GLU A 58 -5.23 -6.58 9.17
CA GLU A 58 -5.86 -7.76 8.55
C GLU A 58 -5.13 -9.05 8.95
N ILE A 59 -5.40 -9.50 10.18
CA ILE A 59 -5.50 -10.92 10.50
C ILE A 59 -6.85 -11.08 11.20
N PRO A 60 -7.92 -11.49 10.50
CA PRO A 60 -9.12 -11.97 11.16
C PRO A 60 -8.82 -13.36 11.74
N GLY A 61 -8.87 -13.48 13.07
CA GLY A 61 -9.11 -14.73 13.78
C GLY A 61 -7.93 -15.69 13.92
N ASP A 62 -7.03 -15.39 14.86
CA ASP A 62 -6.44 -16.42 15.73
C ASP A 62 -7.35 -16.57 16.97
N GLU A 63 -8.58 -17.03 16.75
CA GLU A 63 -9.50 -17.44 17.81
C GLU A 63 -9.79 -18.94 17.64
N ASN A 64 -8.82 -19.77 18.02
CA ASN A 64 -9.11 -21.12 18.52
C ASN A 64 -8.01 -21.62 19.48
N LEU A 65 -7.69 -20.78 20.47
CA LEU A 65 -7.07 -21.20 21.72
C LEU A 65 -8.07 -20.83 22.81
N GLU A 66 -8.94 -21.78 23.12
CA GLU A 66 -9.65 -22.01 24.39
C GLU A 66 -10.94 -22.79 24.07
N ALA A 67 -10.80 -24.09 23.85
CA ALA A 67 -11.85 -25.04 24.15
C ALA A 67 -11.21 -26.18 24.95
N VAL A 68 -11.40 -26.04 26.27
CA VAL A 68 -11.24 -27.01 27.37
C VAL A 68 -11.59 -28.44 26.97
#